data_AF-A0A2D1SPY9-F1
#
_entry.id   AF-A0A2D1SPY9-F1
#
_cell.length_a   1.000
_cell.length_b   1.000
_cell.length_c   1.000
_cell.angle_alpha   90.00
_cell.angle_beta   90.00
_cell.angle_gamma   90.00
#
_symmetry.space_group_name_H-M   'P 1'
#
loop_
_entity.id
_entity.type
_entity.pdbx_description
1 polymer ?
#
loop_
_entity_poly.entity_id
_entity_poly.type
_entity_poly.pdbx_seq_one_letter_code
_entity_poly.pdbx_strand_id
1 'polypeptide(L)'
;MKSTPINFIVRIKKQKEDALEYIIDAYMPLVKTIAMKIYELIQKEAKNEILFALTQLEELDRNIFMMKYYLEISNSEIADSLGLTKAAVDNRIYRGKKVLATNPKLKERFV
;
A
#
# COMPACT_ATOMS: atom_id res chain seq x y z
N MET A 1 -37.55 -27.16 2.88
CA MET A 1 -37.07 -26.71 1.55
C MET A 1 -35.87 -25.80 1.77
N LYS A 2 -34.73 -26.13 1.14
CA LYS A 2 -33.49 -25.33 1.21
C LYS A 2 -33.54 -24.14 0.24
N SER A 3 -32.69 -23.15 0.47
CA SER A 3 -32.50 -22.01 -0.44
C SER A 3 -31.82 -22.41 -1.76
N THR A 4 -32.21 -21.73 -2.83
CA THR A 4 -31.80 -21.99 -4.22
C THR A 4 -31.76 -20.66 -4.98
N PRO A 5 -31.15 -20.59 -6.19
CA PRO A 5 -31.09 -19.35 -6.97
C PRO A 5 -32.45 -18.70 -7.25
N ILE A 6 -33.53 -19.49 -7.30
CA ILE A 6 -34.87 -19.00 -7.66
C ILE A 6 -35.71 -18.53 -6.45
N ASN A 7 -35.34 -18.89 -5.23
CA ASN A 7 -36.19 -18.68 -4.04
C ASN A 7 -35.50 -17.93 -2.89
N PHE A 8 -34.18 -17.74 -2.95
CA PHE A 8 -33.42 -17.20 -1.82
C PHE A 8 -33.87 -15.78 -1.43
N ILE A 9 -34.30 -14.94 -2.38
CA ILE A 9 -34.82 -13.58 -2.12
C ILE A 9 -36.09 -13.63 -1.26
N VAL A 10 -37.02 -14.53 -1.59
CA VAL A 10 -38.26 -14.67 -0.80
C VAL A 10 -37.93 -15.22 0.59
N ARG A 11 -36.98 -16.14 0.68
CA ARG A 11 -36.58 -16.77 1.94
C ARG A 11 -35.81 -15.82 2.85
N ILE A 12 -34.95 -14.96 2.31
CA ILE A 12 -34.21 -13.98 3.11
C ILE A 12 -35.12 -12.87 3.64
N LYS A 13 -36.12 -12.45 2.86
CA LYS A 13 -37.20 -11.56 3.35
C LYS A 13 -37.97 -12.17 4.53
N LYS A 14 -38.05 -13.50 4.58
CA LYS A 14 -38.62 -14.27 5.69
C LYS A 14 -37.59 -14.65 6.77
N GLN A 15 -36.40 -14.03 6.76
CA GLN A 15 -35.31 -14.23 7.71
C GLN A 15 -34.91 -15.70 7.90
N LYS A 16 -34.90 -16.47 6.81
CA LYS A 16 -34.46 -17.88 6.86
C LYS A 16 -32.94 -17.97 6.78
N GLU A 17 -32.33 -18.61 7.77
CA GLU A 17 -30.86 -18.77 7.89
C GLU A 17 -30.23 -19.43 6.67
N ASP A 18 -30.88 -20.46 6.11
CA ASP A 18 -30.39 -21.14 4.91
C ASP A 18 -30.34 -20.24 3.67
N ALA A 19 -31.12 -19.14 3.63
CA ALA A 19 -31.05 -18.13 2.58
C ALA A 19 -29.85 -17.20 2.76
N LEU A 20 -29.49 -16.91 4.01
CA LEU A 20 -28.28 -16.16 4.32
C LEU A 20 -27.04 -16.98 3.95
N GLU A 21 -26.98 -18.24 4.38
CA GLU A 21 -25.91 -19.19 4.04
C GLU A 21 -25.76 -19.32 2.52
N TYR A 22 -26.87 -19.54 1.80
CA TYR A 22 -26.85 -19.59 0.34
C TYR A 22 -26.27 -18.32 -0.31
N ILE A 23 -26.63 -17.12 0.17
CA ILE A 23 -26.09 -15.87 -0.40
C ILE A 23 -24.60 -15.76 -0.12
N ILE A 24 -24.16 -16.10 1.09
CA ILE A 24 -22.75 -16.08 1.46
C ILE A 24 -21.99 -17.03 0.51
N ASP A 25 -22.41 -18.28 0.38
CA ASP A 25 -21.70 -19.24 -0.45
C ASP A 25 -21.72 -18.87 -1.94
N ALA A 26 -22.85 -18.39 -2.45
CA ALA A 26 -22.99 -18.06 -3.86
C ALA A 26 -22.29 -16.74 -4.26
N TYR A 27 -22.32 -15.71 -3.41
CA TYR A 27 -21.87 -14.36 -3.77
C TYR A 27 -20.61 -13.91 -3.03
N MET A 28 -20.31 -14.43 -1.83
CA MET A 28 -19.10 -14.03 -1.10
C MET A 28 -17.81 -14.32 -1.85
N PRO A 29 -17.64 -15.45 -2.58
CA PRO A 29 -16.45 -15.66 -3.41
C PRO A 29 -16.26 -14.57 -4.47
N LEU A 30 -17.36 -14.11 -5.09
CA LEU A 30 -17.33 -13.04 -6.08
C LEU A 30 -16.94 -11.71 -5.45
N VAL A 31 -17.61 -11.32 -4.35
CA VAL A 31 -17.31 -10.09 -3.61
C VAL A 31 -15.86 -10.08 -3.13
N LYS A 32 -15.39 -11.21 -2.56
CA LYS A 32 -14.01 -11.38 -2.12
C LYS A 32 -13.03 -11.20 -3.27
N THR A 33 -13.30 -11.82 -4.43
CA THR A 33 -12.44 -11.72 -5.61
C THR A 33 -12.35 -10.28 -6.12
N ILE A 34 -13.48 -9.58 -6.20
CA ILE A 34 -13.51 -8.17 -6.63
C ILE A 34 -12.75 -7.30 -5.63
N ALA A 35 -13.02 -7.46 -4.33
CA ALA A 35 -12.34 -6.69 -3.29
C ALA A 35 -10.83 -6.91 -3.28
N MET A 36 -10.37 -8.17 -3.42
CA MET A 36 -8.94 -8.49 -3.51
C MET A 36 -8.30 -7.84 -4.74
N LYS A 37 -8.93 -7.93 -5.92
CA LYS A 37 -8.41 -7.29 -7.14
C LYS A 37 -8.33 -5.78 -7.02
N ILE A 38 -9.35 -5.14 -6.46
CA ILE A 38 -9.36 -3.69 -6.22
C ILE A 38 -8.22 -3.32 -5.26
N TYR A 39 -8.07 -4.08 -4.17
CA TYR A 39 -7.00 -3.84 -3.22
C TYR A 39 -5.61 -3.97 -3.87
N GLU A 40 -5.37 -5.02 -4.65
CA GLU A 40 -4.13 -5.21 -5.41
C GLU A 40 -3.84 -4.05 -6.37
N LEU A 41 -4.86 -3.55 -7.07
CA LEU A 41 -4.73 -2.41 -7.97
C LEU A 41 -4.33 -1.13 -7.22
N ILE A 42 -4.98 -0.85 -6.09
CA ILE A 42 -4.65 0.29 -5.23
C ILE A 42 -3.22 0.18 -4.70
N GLN A 43 -2.81 -1.00 -4.25
CA GLN A 43 -1.43 -1.22 -3.78
C GLN A 43 -0.41 -1.04 -4.91
N LYS A 44 -0.72 -1.54 -6.11
CA LYS A 44 0.14 -1.37 -7.29
C LYS A 44 0.28 0.10 -7.70
N GLU A 45 -0.81 0.85 -7.70
CA GLU A 45 -0.80 2.29 -7.97
C GLU A 45 0.06 3.04 -6.95
N ALA A 46 -0.19 2.81 -5.65
CA ALA A 46 0.58 3.42 -4.58
C ALA A 46 2.08 3.09 -4.67
N LYS A 47 2.43 1.83 -4.98
CA LYS A 47 3.81 1.40 -5.17
C LYS A 47 4.47 2.12 -6.35
N ASN A 48 3.80 2.16 -7.50
CA ASN A 48 4.32 2.81 -8.70
C ASN A 48 4.52 4.31 -8.49
N GLU A 49 3.63 4.95 -7.74
CA GLU A 49 3.73 6.37 -7.39
C GLU A 49 4.94 6.66 -6.51
N ILE A 50 5.19 5.84 -5.47
CA ILE A 50 6.39 5.95 -4.64
C ILE A 50 7.64 5.73 -5.49
N LEU A 51 7.65 4.69 -6.34
CA LEU A 51 8.79 4.38 -7.20
C LEU A 51 9.10 5.53 -8.16
N PHE A 52 8.08 6.10 -8.80
CA PHE A 52 8.22 7.25 -9.69
C PHE A 52 8.68 8.52 -8.95
N ALA A 53 8.28 8.72 -7.71
CA ALA A 53 8.76 9.83 -6.91
C ALA A 53 10.25 9.63 -6.53
N LEU A 54 10.67 8.41 -6.22
CA LEU A 54 12.07 8.09 -5.95
C LEU A 54 12.98 8.25 -7.18
N THR A 55 12.46 8.09 -8.41
CA THR A 55 13.26 8.38 -9.61
C THR A 55 13.54 9.87 -9.79
N GLN A 56 12.83 10.77 -9.09
CA GLN A 56 13.11 12.21 -9.10
C GLN A 56 14.27 12.59 -8.19
N LEU A 57 14.73 11.67 -7.33
CA LEU A 57 15.92 11.85 -6.51
C LEU A 57 17.17 11.45 -7.30
N GLU A 58 18.27 12.16 -7.03
CA GLU A 58 19.60 11.72 -7.47
C GLU A 58 19.88 10.30 -6.96
N GLU A 59 20.66 9.54 -7.72
CA GLU A 59 20.92 8.13 -7.44
C GLU A 59 21.43 7.89 -6.01
N LEU A 60 22.37 8.71 -5.54
CA LEU A 60 22.88 8.64 -4.18
C LEU A 60 21.79 8.88 -3.13
N ASP A 61 20.95 9.90 -3.33
CA ASP A 61 19.87 10.23 -2.41
C ASP A 61 18.80 9.12 -2.38
N ARG A 62 18.48 8.54 -3.54
CA ARG A 62 17.59 7.37 -3.65
C ARG A 62 18.17 6.16 -2.90
N ASN A 63 19.46 5.87 -3.05
CA ASN A 63 20.13 4.77 -2.35
C ASN A 63 20.11 4.99 -0.83
N ILE A 64 20.37 6.22 -0.36
CA ILE A 64 20.23 6.58 1.05
C ILE A 64 18.81 6.35 1.57
N PHE A 65 17.78 6.69 0.78
CA PHE A 65 16.39 6.42 1.14
C PHE A 65 16.08 4.93 1.23
N MET A 66 16.56 4.12 0.30
CA MET A 66 16.41 2.66 0.33
C MET A 66 17.09 2.08 1.57
N MET A 67 18.34 2.46 1.84
CA MET A 67 19.05 2.01 3.04
C MET A 67 18.32 2.42 4.32
N LYS A 68 17.80 3.65 4.38
CA LYS A 68 17.13 4.16 5.58
C LYS A 68 15.77 3.53 5.85
N TYR A 69 14.93 3.44 4.83
CA TYR A 69 13.50 3.12 5.00
C TYR A 69 13.14 1.71 4.61
N TYR A 70 13.87 1.11 3.67
CA TYR A 70 13.61 -0.27 3.25
C TYR A 70 14.48 -1.26 4.01
N LEU A 71 15.76 -0.94 4.22
CA LEU A 71 16.70 -1.79 4.97
C LEU A 71 16.79 -1.42 6.46
N GLU A 72 16.12 -0.36 6.89
CA GLU A 72 16.09 0.13 8.29
C GLU A 72 17.48 0.44 8.89
N ILE A 73 18.46 0.76 8.04
CA ILE A 73 19.83 1.06 8.46
C ILE A 73 19.88 2.44 9.14
N SER A 74 20.69 2.56 10.20
CA SER A 74 20.88 3.84 10.89
C SER A 74 21.64 4.85 10.02
N ASN A 75 21.45 6.14 10.28
CA ASN A 75 22.10 7.19 9.49
C ASN A 75 23.62 7.17 9.66
N SER A 76 24.12 6.67 10.80
CA SER A 76 25.55 6.47 11.06
C SER A 76 26.11 5.32 10.21
N GLU A 77 25.45 4.16 10.20
CA GLU A 77 25.89 3.02 9.39
C GLU A 77 25.81 3.31 7.88
N ILE A 78 24.80 4.07 7.45
CA ILE A 78 24.71 4.55 6.05
C ILE A 78 25.91 5.46 5.73
N ALA A 79 26.26 6.36 6.65
CA ALA A 79 27.39 7.25 6.49
C ALA A 79 28.70 6.45 6.36
N ASP A 80 28.92 5.49 7.25
CA ASP A 80 30.10 4.62 7.23
C ASP A 80 30.17 3.80 5.92
N SER A 81 29.04 3.20 5.49
CA SER A 81 28.97 2.40 4.26
C SER A 81 29.20 3.19 2.97
N LEU A 82 28.90 4.50 2.96
CA LEU A 82 29.01 5.35 1.79
C LEU A 82 30.23 6.29 1.85
N GLY A 83 31.04 6.24 2.90
CA GLY A 83 32.15 7.17 3.12
C GLY A 83 31.70 8.63 3.29
N LEU A 84 30.50 8.83 3.84
CA LEU A 84 29.90 10.15 4.07
C LEU A 84 29.94 10.51 5.56
N THR A 85 29.72 11.78 5.89
CA THR A 85 29.43 12.15 7.27
C THR A 85 27.96 11.86 7.58
N LYS A 86 27.65 11.52 8.85
CA LYS A 86 26.26 11.38 9.30
C LYS A 86 25.42 12.63 8.99
N ALA A 87 26.00 13.83 9.12
CA ALA A 87 25.34 15.09 8.77
C ALA A 87 25.03 15.20 7.27
N ALA A 88 25.90 14.68 6.39
CA ALA A 88 25.61 14.64 4.96
C ALA A 88 24.42 13.71 4.65
N VAL A 89 24.36 12.55 5.30
CA VAL A 89 23.21 11.62 5.20
C VAL A 89 21.92 12.27 5.71
N ASP A 90 21.96 12.88 6.89
CA ASP A 90 20.82 13.59 7.50
C ASP A 90 20.27 14.67 6.54
N ASN A 91 21.15 15.49 5.96
CA ASN A 91 20.78 16.54 5.01
C ASN A 91 20.20 16.00 3.71
N ARG A 92 20.73 14.88 3.20
CA ARG A 92 20.20 14.21 2.00
C ARG A 92 18.80 13.66 2.23
N ILE A 93 18.57 13.01 3.37
CA ILE A 93 17.24 12.54 3.77
C ILE A 93 16.26 13.71 3.87
N TYR A 94 16.67 14.80 4.54
CA TYR A 94 15.83 15.99 4.68
C TYR A 94 15.44 16.61 3.33
N ARG A 95 16.42 16.81 2.44
CA ARG A 95 16.16 17.37 1.09
C ARG A 95 15.31 16.42 0.25
N GLY A 96 15.61 15.12 0.27
CA GLY A 96 14.79 14.13 -0.43
C GLY A 96 13.35 14.13 0.05
N LYS A 97 13.09 14.24 1.36
CA LYS A 97 11.72 14.37 1.89
C LYS A 97 11.01 15.61 1.36
N LYS A 98 11.71 16.75 1.27
CA LYS A 98 11.13 17.97 0.67
C LYS A 98 10.76 17.77 -0.80
N VAL A 99 11.61 17.11 -1.58
CA VAL A 99 11.33 16.79 -2.98
C VAL A 99 10.11 15.87 -3.07
N LEU A 100 10.06 14.79 -2.28
CA LEU A 100 8.94 13.84 -2.29
C LEU A 100 7.64 14.48 -1.82
N ALA A 101 7.68 15.42 -0.86
CA ALA A 101 6.52 16.14 -0.36
C ALA A 101 5.91 17.13 -1.36
N THR A 102 6.53 17.35 -2.53
CA THR A 102 5.90 18.06 -3.64
C THR A 102 4.76 17.27 -4.26
N ASN A 103 4.77 15.93 -4.14
CA ASN A 103 3.63 15.10 -4.47
C ASN A 103 2.60 15.17 -3.32
N PRO A 104 1.37 15.68 -3.57
CA PRO A 104 0.34 15.83 -2.54
C PRO A 104 0.02 14.54 -1.78
N LYS A 105 0.01 13.39 -2.48
CA LYS A 105 -0.29 12.08 -1.88
C LYS A 105 0.85 11.55 -0.99
N LEU A 106 2.09 11.97 -1.26
CA LEU A 106 3.24 11.60 -0.42
C LEU A 106 3.43 12.56 0.76
N LYS A 107 3.03 13.82 0.61
CA LYS A 107 3.11 14.82 1.67
C LYS A 107 2.43 14.38 2.97
N GLU A 108 1.24 13.79 2.87
CA GLU A 108 0.47 13.26 4.02
C GLU A 108 1.16 12.09 4.74
N ARG A 109 2.14 11.43 4.10
CA ARG A 109 2.85 10.28 4.65
C ARG A 109 4.17 10.63 5.34
N PHE A 110 4.67 11.84 5.14
CA PHE A 110 5.97 12.30 5.66
C PHE A 110 5.87 13.38 6.76
N VAL A 111 4.66 13.90 7.01
CA VAL A 111 4.36 14.91 8.05
C VAL A 111 3.79 14.23 9.28
#